data_AF-A0A914XE72-F1
#
_entry.id   AF-A0A914XE72-F1
#
_cell.length_a   1.000
_cell.length_b   1.000
_cell.length_c   1.000
_cell.angle_alpha   90.00
_cell.angle_beta   90.00
_cell.angle_gamma   90.00
#
_symmetry.space_group_name_H-M   'P 1'
#
loop_
_entity.id
_entity.type
_entity.pdbx_description
1 polymer ?
#
loop_
_entity_poly.entity_id
_entity_poly.type
_entity_poly.pdbx_seq_one_letter_code
_entity_poly.pdbx_strand_id
1 'polypeptide(L)'
;MMKRLLSRWVAGGGGIGGCRLASSSSPDSMLAWQIDAYNSGLSMNKVRVPRIDSPTDMLVEVKAASVNPIDVRMSEGYGNTIVGVMRQIGQRSLNPVSPFPLTLGRDCSGVVREVGRGVQRFRPGDEVYCAIGAQRPGTHAQFAL
;
A
#
# COMPACT_ATOMS: atom_id res chain seq x y z
N MET A 1 -6.35 -23.90 -21.64
CA MET A 1 -5.25 -24.64 -22.30
C MET A 1 -4.32 -23.62 -22.92
N MET A 2 -3.04 -23.60 -22.51
CA MET A 2 -1.83 -22.89 -23.05
C MET A 2 -0.95 -22.51 -21.85
N LYS A 3 -0.22 -23.46 -21.27
CA LYS A 3 1.18 -23.86 -21.56
C LYS A 3 2.21 -22.77 -21.25
N ARG A 4 2.90 -23.00 -20.12
CA ARG A 4 4.27 -22.58 -19.77
C ARG A 4 5.18 -22.41 -20.99
N LEU A 5 5.92 -21.30 -21.00
CA LEU A 5 7.25 -21.23 -21.61
C LEU A 5 8.24 -20.78 -20.53
N LEU A 6 9.03 -21.76 -20.07
CA LEU A 6 10.26 -21.53 -19.34
C LEU A 6 11.42 -21.48 -20.34
N SER A 7 12.37 -20.58 -20.05
CA SER A 7 13.81 -20.86 -19.93
C SER A 7 14.71 -19.91 -20.72
N ARG A 8 15.62 -19.24 -20.01
CA ARG A 8 17.07 -19.48 -20.08
C ARG A 8 17.84 -18.51 -19.18
N TRP A 9 18.42 -19.04 -18.12
CA TRP A 9 19.73 -18.58 -17.63
C TRP A 9 20.60 -19.82 -17.51
N VAL A 10 21.78 -19.74 -18.12
CA VAL A 10 22.75 -20.82 -18.28
C VAL A 10 23.44 -21.11 -16.95
N ALA A 11 23.55 -22.39 -16.63
CA ALA A 11 24.26 -22.91 -15.48
C ALA A 11 25.78 -22.77 -15.67
N GLY A 12 26.47 -22.31 -14.62
CA GLY A 12 27.89 -22.52 -14.42
C GLY A 12 28.11 -23.07 -13.00
N GLY A 13 28.54 -24.34 -12.92
CA GLY A 13 29.34 -24.88 -11.81
C GLY A 13 28.66 -25.17 -10.47
N GLY A 14 28.32 -26.46 -10.28
CA GLY A 14 28.42 -27.25 -9.04
C GLY A 14 28.31 -26.59 -7.66
N GLY A 15 27.24 -26.91 -6.94
CA GLY A 15 27.14 -26.72 -5.50
C GLY A 15 25.72 -26.92 -4.98
N ILE A 16 25.50 -28.00 -4.24
CA ILE A 16 24.22 -28.30 -3.57
C ILE A 16 24.07 -27.33 -2.39
N GLY A 17 23.58 -26.13 -2.67
CA GLY A 17 23.28 -25.11 -1.68
C GLY A 17 21.86 -24.63 -1.90
N GLY A 18 20.95 -24.92 -0.96
CA GLY A 18 19.57 -24.44 -1.03
C GLY A 18 19.55 -22.93 -1.22
N CYS A 19 19.01 -22.48 -2.35
CA CYS A 19 18.81 -21.08 -2.64
C CYS A 19 17.69 -20.59 -1.72
N ARG A 20 18.05 -20.07 -0.54
CA ARG A 20 17.12 -19.22 0.22
C ARG A 20 16.84 -18.02 -0.68
N LEU A 21 15.59 -17.87 -1.11
CA LEU A 21 15.11 -16.59 -1.59
C LEU A 21 15.41 -15.59 -0.48
N ALA A 22 16.41 -14.74 -0.68
CA ALA A 22 16.68 -13.66 0.24
C ALA A 22 15.40 -12.82 0.30
N SER A 23 14.78 -12.76 1.47
CA SER A 23 13.73 -11.78 1.73
C SER A 23 14.38 -10.41 1.60
N SER A 24 14.28 -9.79 0.43
CA SER A 24 14.68 -8.40 0.27
C SER A 24 13.81 -7.60 1.24
N SER A 25 14.40 -7.09 2.31
CA SER A 25 13.71 -6.21 3.25
C SER A 25 13.08 -5.07 2.46
N SER A 26 11.79 -4.81 2.68
CA SER A 26 11.12 -3.65 2.10
C SER A 26 11.94 -2.38 2.41
N PRO A 27 12.02 -1.42 1.47
CA PRO A 27 12.76 -0.19 1.71
C PRO A 27 12.17 0.57 2.91
N ASP A 28 12.99 1.31 3.66
CA ASP A 28 12.49 2.11 4.80
C ASP A 28 11.61 3.30 4.36
N SER A 29 11.69 3.67 3.09
CA SER A 29 10.93 4.79 2.51
C SER A 29 10.43 4.47 1.11
N MET A 30 9.37 5.19 0.73
CA MET A 30 8.70 5.11 -0.56
C MET A 30 8.30 6.50 -1.06
N LEU A 31 7.98 6.58 -2.33
CA LEU A 31 7.31 7.73 -2.93
C LEU A 31 5.79 7.60 -2.77
N ALA A 32 5.15 8.73 -2.47
CA ALA A 32 3.69 8.87 -2.41
C ALA A 32 3.29 10.24 -2.97
N TRP A 33 2.18 10.27 -3.72
CA TRP A 33 1.52 11.49 -4.14
C TRP A 33 0.59 11.98 -3.02
N GLN A 34 0.83 13.18 -2.54
CA GLN A 34 0.15 13.73 -1.37
C GLN A 34 -0.34 15.16 -1.61
N ILE A 35 -1.31 15.57 -0.80
CA ILE A 35 -1.71 16.97 -0.63
C ILE A 35 -1.46 17.38 0.82
N ASP A 36 -1.07 18.63 1.03
CA ASP A 36 -0.75 19.17 2.36
C ASP A 36 -1.89 20.02 2.96
N ALA A 37 -2.85 20.39 2.13
CA ALA A 37 -4.12 21.02 2.51
C ALA A 37 -5.21 20.64 1.52
N TYR A 38 -6.48 20.84 1.89
CA TYR A 38 -7.58 20.72 0.93
C TYR A 38 -7.45 21.78 -0.16
N ASN A 39 -7.80 21.44 -1.40
CA ASN A 39 -7.64 22.31 -2.57
C ASN A 39 -6.19 22.76 -2.84
N SER A 40 -5.20 22.01 -2.33
CA SER A 40 -3.78 22.22 -2.65
C SER A 40 -3.34 21.35 -3.82
N GLY A 41 -2.19 21.69 -4.40
CA GLY A 41 -1.58 20.89 -5.46
C GLY A 41 -1.04 19.55 -4.97
N LEU A 42 -1.02 18.56 -5.85
CA LEU A 42 -0.38 17.27 -5.60
C LEU A 42 1.15 17.41 -5.63
N SER A 43 1.80 16.91 -4.60
CA SER A 43 3.27 16.80 -4.48
C SER A 43 3.69 15.35 -4.35
N MET A 44 4.83 15.00 -4.96
CA MET A 44 5.43 13.67 -4.79
C MET A 44 6.44 13.74 -3.65
N ASN A 45 6.13 13.06 -2.54
CA ASN A 45 6.93 13.10 -1.33
C ASN A 45 7.58 11.74 -1.05
N LYS A 46 8.75 11.77 -0.43
CA LYS A 46 9.41 10.59 0.12
C LYS A 46 8.95 10.39 1.57
N VAL A 47 8.24 9.30 1.83
CA VAL A 47 7.63 8.97 3.13
C VAL A 47 8.07 7.59 3.61
N ARG A 48 7.82 7.26 4.88
CA ARG A 48 8.13 5.91 5.39
C ARG A 48 7.20 4.86 4.77
N VAL A 49 7.73 3.67 4.51
CA VAL A 49 6.88 2.53 4.16
C VAL A 49 6.01 2.18 5.37
N PRO A 50 4.69 2.04 5.21
CA PRO A 50 3.81 1.65 6.29
C PRO A 50 4.15 0.24 6.79
N ARG A 51 3.96 -0.02 8.08
CA ARG A 51 4.23 -1.32 8.70
C ARG A 51 2.91 -1.95 9.16
N ILE A 52 2.87 -3.28 9.17
CA ILE A 52 1.75 -4.05 9.72
C ILE A 52 1.51 -3.62 11.17
N ASP A 53 0.30 -3.15 11.46
CA ASP A 53 -0.11 -2.68 12.81
C ASP A 53 -1.26 -3.55 13.37
N SER A 54 -2.10 -4.09 12.49
CA SER A 54 -3.16 -5.04 12.82
C SER A 54 -2.83 -6.48 12.39
N PRO A 55 -3.28 -7.51 13.13
CA PRO A 55 -3.21 -8.90 12.67
C PRO A 55 -3.85 -9.16 11.30
N THR A 56 -4.75 -8.29 10.85
CA THR A 56 -5.46 -8.44 9.57
C THR A 56 -4.91 -7.54 8.46
N ASP A 57 -3.84 -6.78 8.72
CA ASP A 57 -3.25 -5.91 7.70
C ASP A 57 -2.52 -6.72 6.62
N MET A 58 -2.41 -6.13 5.43
CA MET A 58 -1.58 -6.66 4.35
C MET A 58 -0.82 -5.51 3.71
N LEU A 59 0.51 -5.59 3.69
CA LEU A 59 1.33 -4.62 2.95
C LEU A 59 1.42 -5.07 1.49
N VAL A 60 0.91 -4.25 0.60
CA VAL A 60 0.93 -4.49 -0.86
C VAL A 60 1.91 -3.53 -1.51
N GLU A 61 2.82 -4.06 -2.33
CA GLU A 61 3.58 -3.25 -3.28
C GLU A 61 2.69 -2.95 -4.48
N VAL A 62 2.34 -1.68 -4.65
CA VAL A 62 1.44 -1.22 -5.68
C VAL A 62 2.13 -1.27 -7.03
N LYS A 63 1.50 -1.94 -8.00
CA LYS A 63 1.94 -1.98 -9.41
C LYS A 63 1.12 -1.06 -10.30
N ALA A 64 -0.17 -0.91 -9.98
CA ALA A 64 -1.04 0.10 -10.59
C ALA A 64 -2.09 0.55 -9.57
N ALA A 65 -2.52 1.80 -9.68
CA ALA A 65 -3.66 2.37 -8.98
C ALA A 65 -4.55 3.10 -9.99
N SER A 66 -5.87 3.10 -9.78
CA SER A 66 -6.78 3.90 -10.60
C SER A 66 -7.01 5.27 -9.99
N VAL A 67 -7.44 6.23 -10.79
CA VAL A 67 -7.89 7.55 -10.33
C VAL A 67 -9.40 7.61 -10.52
N ASN A 68 -10.12 7.93 -9.44
CA ASN A 68 -11.57 8.01 -9.42
C ASN A 68 -12.05 9.42 -9.06
N PRO A 69 -13.29 9.79 -9.42
CA PRO A 69 -13.87 11.07 -9.00
C PRO A 69 -13.87 11.31 -7.49
N ILE A 70 -13.88 10.23 -6.68
CA ILE A 70 -13.79 10.34 -5.22
C ILE A 70 -12.43 10.89 -4.76
N ASP A 71 -11.34 10.60 -5.47
CA ASP A 71 -10.01 11.08 -5.11
C ASP A 71 -9.94 12.61 -5.23
N VAL A 72 -10.51 13.15 -6.30
CA VAL A 72 -10.64 14.60 -6.52
C VAL A 72 -11.51 15.22 -5.43
N ARG A 73 -12.71 14.67 -5.18
CA ARG A 73 -13.60 15.20 -4.14
C ARG A 73 -12.97 15.16 -2.76
N MET A 74 -12.26 14.08 -2.41
CA MET A 74 -11.54 13.98 -1.13
C MET A 74 -10.42 15.01 -1.04
N SER A 75 -9.73 15.30 -2.15
CA SER A 75 -8.72 16.37 -2.19
C SER A 75 -9.29 17.76 -1.94
N GLU A 76 -10.58 17.96 -2.23
CA GLU A 76 -11.33 19.19 -1.99
C GLU A 76 -11.97 19.23 -0.59
N GLY A 77 -11.86 18.15 0.20
CA GLY A 77 -12.38 18.04 1.57
C GLY A 77 -13.69 17.27 1.72
N TYR A 78 -14.21 16.66 0.64
CA TYR A 78 -15.38 15.80 0.72
C TYR A 78 -15.16 14.64 1.69
N GLY A 79 -16.13 14.45 2.59
CA GLY A 79 -16.09 13.38 3.59
C GLY A 79 -15.15 13.63 4.78
N ASN A 80 -14.46 14.78 4.85
CA ASN A 80 -13.51 15.11 5.92
C ASN A 80 -14.07 14.84 7.33
N THR A 81 -15.30 15.25 7.61
CA THR A 81 -15.92 15.05 8.94
C THR A 81 -16.03 13.58 9.29
N ILE A 82 -16.63 12.76 8.41
CA ILE A 82 -16.86 11.33 8.68
C ILE A 82 -15.52 10.59 8.72
N VAL A 83 -14.64 10.84 7.76
CA VAL A 83 -13.32 10.21 7.69
C VAL A 83 -12.46 10.63 8.88
N GLY A 84 -12.54 11.87 9.32
CA GLY A 84 -11.88 12.40 10.52
C GLY A 84 -12.31 11.65 11.78
N VAL A 85 -13.62 11.46 11.97
CA VAL A 85 -14.16 10.63 13.07
C VAL A 85 -13.66 9.18 12.97
N MET A 86 -13.67 8.58 11.78
CA MET A 86 -13.14 7.22 11.58
C MET A 86 -11.65 7.11 11.93
N ARG A 87 -10.84 8.12 11.59
CA ARG A 87 -9.42 8.19 11.96
C ARG A 87 -9.24 8.34 13.47
N GLN A 88 -10.02 9.18 14.13
CA GLN A 88 -9.98 9.33 15.58
C GLN A 88 -10.30 8.01 16.29
N ILE A 89 -11.37 7.33 15.85
CA ILE A 89 -11.76 6.03 16.40
C ILE A 89 -10.64 4.99 16.16
N GLY A 90 -10.13 4.89 14.94
CA GLY A 90 -9.07 3.94 14.59
C GLY A 90 -7.77 4.17 15.35
N GLN A 91 -7.40 5.44 15.60
CA GLN A 91 -6.20 5.82 16.34
C GLN A 91 -6.44 5.94 17.86
N ARG A 92 -7.66 5.68 18.35
CA ARG A 92 -8.08 5.89 19.74
C ARG A 92 -7.70 7.28 20.28
N SER A 93 -7.83 8.30 19.43
CA SER A 93 -7.48 9.69 19.76
C SER A 93 -8.71 10.47 20.20
N LEU A 94 -8.59 11.19 21.33
CA LEU A 94 -9.59 12.18 21.76
C LEU A 94 -9.45 13.53 21.03
N ASN A 95 -8.28 13.78 20.43
CA ASN A 95 -8.01 15.00 19.67
C ASN A 95 -8.29 14.79 18.17
N PRO A 96 -8.64 15.85 17.41
CA PRO A 96 -8.70 15.81 15.95
C PRO A 96 -7.40 15.27 15.36
N VAL A 97 -7.53 14.28 14.47
CA VAL A 97 -6.40 13.73 13.71
C VAL A 97 -6.29 14.51 12.42
N SER A 98 -5.14 15.16 12.20
CA SER A 98 -4.88 15.83 10.93
C SER A 98 -4.95 14.83 9.78
N PRO A 99 -5.66 15.15 8.68
CA PRO A 99 -5.65 14.32 7.48
C PRO A 99 -4.34 14.46 6.70
N PHE A 100 -3.53 15.49 6.97
CA PHE A 100 -2.37 15.89 6.18
C PHE A 100 -1.04 15.41 6.77
N PRO A 101 -0.05 15.06 5.93
CA PRO A 101 -0.15 14.97 4.47
C PRO A 101 -1.04 13.80 4.02
N LEU A 102 -1.97 14.06 3.11
CA LEU A 102 -2.99 13.09 2.69
C LEU A 102 -2.55 12.39 1.40
N THR A 103 -2.35 11.08 1.46
CA THR A 103 -2.14 10.24 0.28
C THR A 103 -3.49 9.82 -0.32
N LEU A 104 -3.74 10.16 -1.59
CA LEU A 104 -4.97 9.85 -2.32
C LEU A 104 -4.92 8.45 -2.97
N GLY A 105 -6.00 8.03 -3.62
CA GLY A 105 -6.16 6.72 -4.27
C GLY A 105 -6.85 5.73 -3.36
N ARG A 106 -7.90 5.06 -3.84
CA ARG A 106 -8.74 4.12 -3.07
C ARG A 106 -8.62 2.67 -3.48
N ASP A 107 -7.96 2.38 -4.59
CA ASP A 107 -7.84 1.03 -5.11
C ASP A 107 -6.51 0.83 -5.82
N CYS A 108 -6.09 -0.43 -5.88
CA CYS A 108 -4.81 -0.84 -6.42
C CYS A 108 -4.85 -2.24 -7.02
N SER A 109 -3.85 -2.55 -7.85
CA SER A 109 -3.38 -3.91 -8.08
C SER A 109 -1.88 -3.98 -7.76
N GLY A 110 -1.45 -5.11 -7.22
CA GLY A 110 -0.09 -5.23 -6.72
C GLY A 110 0.29 -6.62 -6.24
N VAL A 111 1.42 -6.68 -5.55
CA VAL A 111 1.99 -7.92 -5.01
C VAL A 111 2.06 -7.81 -3.49
N VAL A 112 1.58 -8.83 -2.78
CA VAL A 112 1.67 -8.90 -1.33
C VAL A 112 3.13 -8.97 -0.90
N ARG A 113 3.56 -8.08 0.00
CA ARG A 113 4.91 -8.03 0.56
C ARG A 113 4.98 -8.56 1.97
N GLU A 114 3.99 -8.23 2.79
CA GLU A 114 3.89 -8.68 4.18
C GLU A 114 2.42 -8.88 4.56
N VAL A 115 2.16 -9.78 5.50
CA VAL A 115 0.82 -10.04 6.02
C VAL A 115 0.85 -10.09 7.54
N GLY A 116 -0.21 -9.57 8.16
CA GLY A 116 -0.44 -9.73 9.59
C GLY A 116 -0.72 -11.18 9.97
N ARG A 117 -0.48 -11.52 11.24
CA ARG A 117 -0.57 -12.90 11.75
C ARG A 117 -1.97 -13.54 11.64
N GLY A 118 -3.01 -12.72 11.49
CA GLY A 118 -4.40 -13.16 11.33
C GLY A 118 -4.82 -13.37 9.88
N VAL A 119 -3.98 -13.01 8.90
CA VAL A 119 -4.27 -13.23 7.47
C VAL A 119 -3.97 -14.69 7.12
N GLN A 120 -5.00 -15.43 6.71
CA GLN A 120 -4.89 -16.87 6.43
C GLN A 120 -4.92 -17.23 4.95
N ARG A 121 -5.47 -16.36 4.10
CA ARG A 121 -5.75 -16.64 2.68
C ARG A 121 -4.70 -16.11 1.71
N PHE A 122 -3.82 -15.24 2.18
CA PHE A 122 -2.81 -14.58 1.37
C PHE A 122 -1.44 -14.74 2.01
N ARG A 123 -0.41 -14.71 1.18
CA ARG A 123 0.99 -14.78 1.59
C ARG A 123 1.84 -13.83 0.74
N PRO A 124 3.04 -13.45 1.21
CA PRO A 124 3.99 -12.70 0.39
C PRO A 124 4.21 -13.35 -0.99
N GLY A 125 4.20 -12.53 -2.04
CA GLY A 125 4.34 -12.95 -3.43
C GLY A 125 3.02 -13.14 -4.19
N ASP A 126 1.87 -13.19 -3.51
CA ASP A 126 0.57 -13.29 -4.19
C ASP A 126 0.22 -12.00 -4.94
N GLU A 127 -0.35 -12.12 -6.13
CA GLU A 127 -0.90 -11.00 -6.91
C GLU A 127 -2.34 -10.71 -6.44
N VAL A 128 -2.63 -9.44 -6.15
CA VAL A 128 -3.91 -9.01 -5.58
C VAL A 128 -4.41 -7.72 -6.22
N TYR A 129 -5.72 -7.52 -6.17
CA TYR A 129 -6.34 -6.20 -6.31
C TYR A 129 -7.01 -5.82 -4.99
N CYS A 130 -7.02 -4.53 -4.68
CA CYS A 130 -7.37 -4.02 -3.37
C CYS A 130 -8.27 -2.78 -3.49
N ALA A 131 -9.17 -2.61 -2.51
CA ALA A 131 -9.86 -1.35 -2.23
C ALA A 131 -9.64 -1.02 -0.74
N ILE A 132 -9.19 0.20 -0.46
CA ILE A 132 -8.78 0.63 0.88
C ILE A 132 -9.71 1.70 1.44
N GLY A 133 -10.03 1.59 2.73
CA GLY A 133 -10.93 2.54 3.40
C GLY A 133 -10.35 3.95 3.46
N ALA A 134 -11.18 4.97 3.25
CA ALA A 134 -10.81 6.40 3.19
C ALA A 134 -10.03 6.92 4.41
N GLN A 135 -10.19 6.27 5.56
CA GLN A 135 -9.47 6.59 6.80
C GLN A 135 -7.97 6.24 6.73
N ARG A 136 -7.56 5.33 5.84
CA ARG A 136 -6.16 4.93 5.65
C ARG A 136 -5.45 5.75 4.56
N PRO A 137 -4.11 5.92 4.65
CA PRO A 137 -3.30 6.44 3.55
C PRO A 137 -3.59 5.71 2.24
N GLY A 138 -3.61 6.46 1.14
CA GLY A 138 -4.05 5.99 -0.16
C GLY A 138 -3.08 5.14 -0.98
N THR A 139 -3.59 4.65 -2.11
CA THR A 139 -2.86 3.77 -3.04
C THR A 139 -2.03 4.53 -4.08
N HIS A 140 -2.08 5.87 -4.13
CA HIS A 140 -1.15 6.68 -4.93
C HIS A 140 0.24 6.74 -4.28
N ALA A 141 0.79 5.57 -3.96
CA ALA A 141 2.07 5.36 -3.31
C ALA A 141 2.65 4.03 -3.77
N GLN A 142 3.95 3.81 -3.55
CA GLN A 142 4.58 2.53 -3.93
C GLN A 142 4.14 1.35 -3.04
N PHE A 143 3.66 1.63 -1.82
CA PHE A 143 3.11 0.62 -0.90
C PHE A 143 1.84 1.12 -0.20
N ALA A 144 0.91 0.19 0.07
CA ALA A 144 -0.35 0.46 0.79
C ALA A 144 -0.68 -0.67 1.78
N LEU A 145 -1.46 -0.34 2.83
CA LEU A 145 -1.90 -1.24 3.92
C LEU A 145 -3.42 -1.48 3.95
#